data_AF-A0A3D5I5U3-F1
#
_entry.id   AF-A0A3D5I5U3-F1
#
_cell.length_a   1.000
_cell.length_b   1.000
_cell.length_c   1.000
_cell.angle_alpha   90.00
_cell.angle_beta   90.00
_cell.angle_gamma   90.00
#
_symmetry.space_group_name_H-M   'P 1'
#
loop_
_entity.id
_entity.type
_entity.pdbx_description
1 polymer ?
#
loop_
_entity_poly.entity_id
_entity_poly.type
_entity_poly.pdbx_seq_one_letter_code
_entity_poly.pdbx_strand_id
1 'polypeptide(L)'
;MKQADIDTCFEILAGIMPEPGTELNYQNPYTLLVAVALSAQATDVSVNKATAPLFREVSTPAGMLDLGMDALIGYIRTIGLFNSKAKNVMAAAEILVRDHGGEVPRNREALEALPGVGRKTA
;
A
#
# COMPACT_ATOMS: atom_id res chain seq x y z
N MET A 1 -17.52 -25.16 -11.04
CA MET A 1 -17.64 -25.63 -9.64
C MET A 1 -19.07 -25.43 -9.21
N LYS A 2 -19.64 -26.35 -8.42
CA LYS A 2 -20.96 -26.16 -7.83
C LYS A 2 -20.83 -25.23 -6.61
N GLN A 3 -21.91 -24.56 -6.24
CA GLN A 3 -21.91 -23.67 -5.06
C GLN A 3 -21.43 -24.41 -3.80
N ALA A 4 -21.91 -25.64 -3.59
CA ALA A 4 -21.50 -26.49 -2.47
C ALA A 4 -19.98 -26.76 -2.41
N ASP A 5 -19.31 -26.85 -3.56
CA ASP A 5 -17.85 -27.05 -3.61
C ASP A 5 -17.11 -25.78 -3.18
N ILE A 6 -17.65 -24.60 -3.52
CA ILE A 6 -17.11 -23.29 -3.13
C ILE A 6 -17.27 -23.08 -1.63
N ASP A 7 -18.45 -23.38 -1.08
CA ASP A 7 -18.75 -23.21 0.35
C ASP A 7 -17.84 -24.13 1.20
N THR A 8 -17.70 -25.40 0.81
CA THR A 8 -16.78 -26.35 1.46
C THR A 8 -15.33 -25.85 1.43
N CYS A 9 -14.90 -25.24 0.31
CA CYS A 9 -13.56 -24.66 0.21
C CYS A 9 -13.35 -23.54 1.23
N PHE A 10 -14.31 -22.62 1.37
CA PHE A 10 -14.23 -21.54 2.34
C PHE A 10 -14.24 -22.04 3.80
N GLU A 11 -15.04 -23.06 4.11
CA GLU A 11 -15.04 -23.69 5.44
C GLU A 11 -13.67 -24.27 5.80
N ILE A 12 -13.04 -24.99 4.86
CA ILE A 12 -11.70 -25.56 5.05
C ILE A 12 -10.66 -24.44 5.25
N LEU A 13 -10.68 -23.40 4.40
CA LEU A 13 -9.75 -22.29 4.50
C LEU A 13 -9.89 -21.55 5.83
N ALA A 14 -11.12 -21.29 6.28
CA ALA A 14 -11.40 -20.65 7.57
C ALA A 14 -10.93 -21.51 8.77
N GLY A 15 -11.01 -22.84 8.65
CA GLY A 15 -10.48 -23.75 9.66
C GLY A 15 -8.94 -23.78 9.73
N ILE A 16 -8.26 -23.59 8.60
CA ILE A 16 -6.78 -23.57 8.52
C ILE A 16 -6.22 -22.22 8.99
N MET A 17 -6.85 -21.12 8.60
CA MET A 17 -6.40 -19.76 8.91
C MET A 17 -7.58 -18.91 9.41
N PRO A 18 -7.85 -18.92 10.73
CA PRO A 18 -9.01 -18.23 11.30
C PRO A 18 -8.98 -16.70 11.14
N GLU A 19 -7.78 -16.11 11.18
CA GLU A 19 -7.57 -14.66 11.08
C GLU A 19 -6.50 -14.35 10.01
N PRO A 20 -6.82 -14.49 8.71
CA PRO A 20 -5.87 -14.21 7.64
C PRO A 20 -5.58 -12.71 7.57
N GLY A 21 -4.29 -12.36 7.52
CA GLY A 21 -3.82 -10.98 7.40
C GLY A 21 -2.92 -10.79 6.17
N THR A 22 -2.63 -9.53 5.82
CA THR A 22 -1.59 -9.23 4.84
C THR A 22 -0.20 -9.51 5.43
N GLU A 23 0.75 -9.92 4.58
CA GLU A 23 2.17 -10.04 4.95
C GLU A 23 2.92 -8.70 4.87
N LEU A 24 2.30 -7.66 4.32
CA LEU A 24 2.88 -6.32 4.28
C LEU A 24 2.85 -5.71 5.68
N ASN A 25 3.99 -5.17 6.12
CA ASN A 25 4.10 -4.47 7.38
C ASN A 25 3.64 -3.02 7.21
N TYR A 26 2.72 -2.59 8.07
CA TYR A 26 2.18 -1.23 8.11
C TYR A 26 1.85 -0.84 9.56
N GLN A 27 1.67 0.46 9.80
CA GLN A 27 1.32 1.01 11.12
C GLN A 27 -0.06 1.67 11.12
N ASN A 28 -0.51 2.15 9.96
CA ASN A 28 -1.77 2.85 9.77
C ASN A 28 -2.23 2.75 8.30
N PRO A 29 -3.45 3.23 7.95
CA PRO A 29 -3.98 3.15 6.59
C PRO A 29 -3.08 3.78 5.52
N TYR A 30 -2.39 4.88 5.82
CA TYR A 30 -1.50 5.54 4.86
C TYR A 30 -0.26 4.69 4.56
N THR A 31 0.41 4.18 5.59
CA THR A 31 1.56 3.29 5.41
C THR A 31 1.17 1.99 4.69
N LEU A 32 -0.04 1.47 4.90
CA LEU A 32 -0.56 0.33 4.14
C LEU A 32 -0.76 0.69 2.67
N LEU A 33 -1.40 1.82 2.37
CA LEU A 33 -1.59 2.31 1.01
C LEU A 33 -0.25 2.42 0.26
N VAL A 34 0.77 3.00 0.90
CA VAL A 34 2.11 3.10 0.33
C VAL A 34 2.71 1.71 0.12
N ALA A 35 2.64 0.80 1.10
CA ALA A 35 3.17 -0.56 0.96
C ALA A 35 2.53 -1.31 -0.22
N VAL A 36 1.20 -1.22 -0.39
CA VAL A 36 0.50 -1.88 -1.50
C VAL A 36 0.83 -1.20 -2.84
N ALA A 37 0.96 0.13 -2.89
CA ALA A 37 1.42 0.81 -4.11
C ALA A 37 2.84 0.38 -4.53
N LEU A 38 3.70 0.09 -3.54
CA LEU A 38 5.06 -0.40 -3.77
C LEU A 38 5.12 -1.90 -4.16
N SER A 39 4.08 -2.69 -3.85
CA SER A 39 4.07 -4.15 -4.08
C SER A 39 3.87 -4.56 -5.54
N ALA A 40 3.47 -3.63 -6.42
CA ALA A 40 3.31 -3.92 -7.84
C ALA A 40 4.60 -4.50 -8.44
N GLN A 41 4.57 -5.76 -8.89
CA GLN A 41 5.74 -6.50 -9.40
C GLN A 41 6.92 -6.56 -8.41
N ALA A 42 6.62 -6.64 -7.12
CA ALA A 42 7.58 -6.83 -6.04
C ALA A 42 7.08 -7.92 -5.08
N THR A 43 7.96 -8.46 -4.25
CA THR A 43 7.56 -9.40 -3.20
C THR A 43 7.31 -8.66 -1.89
N ASP A 44 6.41 -9.15 -1.06
CA ASP A 44 6.12 -8.54 0.25
C ASP A 44 7.38 -8.43 1.11
N VAL A 45 8.28 -9.42 1.03
CA VAL A 45 9.61 -9.38 1.67
C VAL A 45 10.45 -8.19 1.19
N SER A 46 10.50 -7.92 -0.13
CA SER A 46 11.26 -6.79 -0.67
C SER A 46 10.66 -5.44 -0.27
N VAL A 47 9.32 -5.35 -0.24
CA VAL A 47 8.61 -4.14 0.18
C VAL A 47 8.88 -3.88 1.66
N ASN A 48 8.68 -4.89 2.51
CA ASN A 48 8.92 -4.79 3.96
C ASN A 48 10.35 -4.36 4.30
N LYS A 49 11.36 -4.84 3.56
CA LYS A 49 12.75 -4.42 3.75
C LYS A 49 12.96 -2.94 3.44
N ALA A 50 12.33 -2.43 2.38
CA ALA A 50 12.44 -1.02 1.99
C ALA A 50 11.60 -0.09 2.88
N THR A 51 10.40 -0.54 3.29
CA THR A 51 9.47 0.28 4.07
C THR A 51 9.78 0.29 5.57
N ALA A 52 10.45 -0.73 6.10
CA ALA A 52 10.81 -0.79 7.53
C ALA A 52 11.56 0.46 8.04
N PRO A 53 12.61 0.97 7.38
CA PRO A 53 13.24 2.23 7.79
C PRO A 53 12.39 3.46 7.44
N LEU A 54 11.75 3.48 6.26
CA LEU A 54 10.90 4.60 5.81
C LEU A 54 9.75 4.89 6.79
N PHE A 55 9.03 3.85 7.23
CA PHE A 55 7.85 4.02 8.09
C PHE A 55 8.20 4.37 9.55
N ARG A 56 9.47 4.34 9.93
CA ARG A 56 9.92 4.92 11.21
C ARG A 56 9.99 6.44 11.15
N GLU A 57 10.19 6.99 9.96
CA GLU A 57 10.29 8.43 9.73
C GLU A 57 8.96 9.04 9.25
N VAL A 58 8.23 8.30 8.41
CA VAL A 58 7.02 8.80 7.75
C VAL A 58 5.83 7.89 7.97
N SER A 59 4.76 8.46 8.51
CA SER A 59 3.48 7.79 8.73
C SER A 59 2.27 8.57 8.22
N THR A 60 2.46 9.75 7.63
CA THR A 60 1.39 10.62 7.11
C THR A 60 1.70 11.12 5.69
N PRO A 61 0.68 11.49 4.90
CA PRO A 61 0.88 12.10 3.58
C PRO A 61 1.75 13.36 3.64
N ALA A 62 1.48 14.27 4.57
CA ALA A 62 2.29 15.48 4.75
C ALA A 62 3.75 15.15 5.07
N GLY A 63 3.99 14.18 5.97
CA GLY A 63 5.35 13.74 6.28
C GLY A 63 6.08 13.12 5.08
N MET A 64 5.36 12.48 4.14
CA MET A 64 5.97 11.98 2.90
C MET A 64 6.37 13.13 1.97
N LEU A 65 5.57 14.19 1.91
CA LEU A 65 5.90 15.38 1.13
C LEU A 65 7.11 16.11 1.73
N ASP A 66 7.15 16.23 3.06
CA ASP A 66 8.27 16.82 3.80
C ASP A 66 9.57 16.01 3.66
N LEU A 67 9.46 14.68 3.61
CA LEU A 67 10.60 13.79 3.33
C LEU A 67 11.21 14.09 1.96
N GLY A 68 10.37 14.33 0.96
CA GLY A 68 10.77 14.67 -0.39
C GLY A 68 11.14 13.49 -1.28
N MET A 69 11.15 13.75 -2.59
CA MET A 69 11.33 12.74 -3.64
C MET A 69 12.66 11.99 -3.53
N ASP A 70 13.77 12.71 -3.35
CA ASP A 70 15.10 12.11 -3.39
C ASP A 70 15.34 11.14 -2.22
N ALA A 71 14.87 11.51 -1.02
CA ALA A 71 14.94 10.66 0.14
C ALA A 71 14.04 9.42 -0.01
N LEU A 72 12.80 9.60 -0.49
CA LEU A 72 11.90 8.47 -0.81
C LEU A 72 12.56 7.48 -1.80
N ILE A 73 13.12 7.98 -2.91
CA ILE A 73 13.86 7.15 -3.88
C ILE A 73 14.99 6.39 -3.19
N GLY A 74 15.74 7.04 -2.29
CA GLY A 74 16.79 6.41 -1.48
C GLY A 74 16.30 5.17 -0.72
N TYR A 75 15.12 5.26 -0.07
CA TYR A 75 14.51 4.15 0.66
C TYR A 75 14.06 3.01 -0.24
N ILE A 76 13.42 3.32 -1.37
CA ILE A 76 12.73 2.31 -2.19
C ILE A 76 13.52 1.86 -3.42
N ARG A 77 14.78 2.32 -3.62
CA ARG A 77 15.61 2.01 -4.80
C ARG A 77 15.82 0.53 -5.08
N THR A 78 15.66 -0.33 -4.07
CA THR A 78 15.79 -1.78 -4.18
C THR A 78 14.54 -2.45 -4.77
N ILE A 79 13.43 -1.72 -4.87
CA ILE A 79 12.18 -2.18 -5.46
C ILE A 79 12.19 -1.90 -6.97
N GLY A 80 11.76 -2.87 -7.78
CA GLY A 80 11.55 -2.64 -9.21
C GLY A 80 10.57 -1.49 -9.49
N LEU A 81 10.83 -0.73 -10.54
CA LEU A 81 10.03 0.44 -10.96
C LEU A 81 10.00 1.59 -9.92
N PHE A 82 11.00 1.67 -9.04
CA PHE A 82 11.03 2.67 -7.95
C PHE A 82 10.82 4.12 -8.43
N ASN A 83 11.33 4.51 -9.59
CA ASN A 83 11.17 5.88 -10.11
C ASN A 83 9.71 6.25 -10.37
N SER A 84 8.93 5.36 -11.02
CA SER A 84 7.51 5.63 -11.26
C SER A 84 6.69 5.46 -9.98
N LYS A 85 7.05 4.48 -9.14
CA LYS A 85 6.43 4.29 -7.83
C LYS A 85 6.60 5.51 -6.91
N ALA A 86 7.80 6.09 -6.83
CA ALA A 86 8.06 7.29 -6.04
C ALA A 86 7.20 8.47 -6.52
N LYS A 87 7.13 8.68 -7.85
CA LYS A 87 6.24 9.70 -8.45
C LYS A 87 4.78 9.50 -8.07
N ASN A 88 4.29 8.27 -8.13
CA ASN A 88 2.92 7.94 -7.77
C ASN A 88 2.66 8.15 -6.27
N VAL A 89 3.57 7.73 -5.40
CA VAL A 89 3.45 7.92 -3.94
C VAL A 89 3.42 9.41 -3.57
N MET A 90 4.29 10.22 -4.17
CA MET A 90 4.29 11.67 -3.94
C MET A 90 3.00 12.32 -4.44
N ALA A 91 2.57 12.02 -5.66
CA ALA A 91 1.34 12.57 -6.22
C ALA A 91 0.09 12.13 -5.43
N ALA A 92 0.05 10.88 -4.96
CA ALA A 92 -1.01 10.39 -4.08
C ALA A 92 -0.99 11.13 -2.73
N ALA A 93 0.19 11.36 -2.15
CA ALA A 93 0.31 12.14 -0.91
C ALA A 93 -0.19 13.59 -1.09
N GLU A 94 0.14 14.25 -2.21
CA GLU A 94 -0.37 15.59 -2.55
C GLU A 94 -1.90 15.62 -2.63
N ILE A 95 -2.51 14.64 -3.32
CA ILE A 95 -3.97 14.54 -3.44
C ILE A 95 -4.61 14.29 -2.07
N LEU A 96 -4.02 13.41 -1.25
CA LEU A 96 -4.54 13.13 0.09
C LEU A 96 -4.51 14.38 0.96
N VAL A 97 -3.43 15.17 0.95
CA VAL A 97 -3.36 16.44 1.68
C VAL A 97 -4.38 17.45 1.14
N ARG A 98 -4.43 17.64 -0.17
CA ARG A 98 -5.25 18.67 -0.82
C ARG A 98 -6.75 18.38 -0.75
N ASP A 99 -7.16 17.16 -1.07
CA ASP A 99 -8.55 16.81 -1.33
C ASP A 99 -9.18 15.98 -0.20
N HIS A 100 -8.35 15.35 0.64
CA HIS A 100 -8.81 14.44 1.71
C HIS A 100 -8.30 14.84 3.11
N GLY A 101 -7.74 16.04 3.28
CA GLY A 101 -7.29 16.54 4.58
C GLY A 101 -6.16 15.72 5.22
N GLY A 102 -5.41 14.96 4.42
CA GLY A 102 -4.33 14.07 4.88
C GLY A 102 -4.78 12.67 5.30
N GLU A 103 -6.05 12.30 5.09
CA GLU A 103 -6.57 10.98 5.44
C GLU A 103 -6.78 10.08 4.21
N VAL A 104 -6.60 8.77 4.39
CA VAL A 104 -6.90 7.78 3.34
C VAL A 104 -8.42 7.58 3.26
N PRO A 105 -9.07 7.86 2.12
CA PRO A 105 -10.51 7.73 2.00
C PRO A 105 -10.96 6.27 2.11
N ARG A 106 -12.09 6.04 2.76
CA ARG A 106 -12.72 4.70 2.89
C ARG A 106 -13.69 4.40 1.73
N ASN A 107 -13.41 4.95 0.56
CA ASN A 107 -14.21 4.80 -0.65
C ASN A 107 -13.31 4.28 -1.77
N ARG A 108 -13.71 3.17 -2.40
CA ARG A 108 -12.93 2.52 -3.46
C ARG A 108 -12.69 3.43 -4.67
N GLU A 109 -13.70 4.18 -5.12
CA GLU A 109 -13.59 5.09 -6.27
C GLU A 109 -12.60 6.22 -5.98
N ALA A 110 -12.61 6.75 -4.75
CA ALA A 110 -11.64 7.75 -4.32
C ALA A 110 -10.22 7.19 -4.24
N LEU A 111 -10.05 5.94 -3.80
CA LEU A 111 -8.77 5.25 -3.80
C LEU A 111 -8.27 5.02 -5.24
N GLU A 112 -9.11 4.53 -6.14
CA GLU A 112 -8.78 4.31 -7.56
C GLU A 112 -8.39 5.60 -8.32
N ALA A 113 -8.79 6.76 -7.81
CA ALA A 113 -8.37 8.06 -8.36
C ALA A 113 -6.92 8.43 -7.98
N LEU A 114 -6.32 7.75 -6.99
CA LEU A 114 -4.95 8.01 -6.58
C LEU A 114 -3.94 7.41 -7.59
N PRO A 115 -2.89 8.14 -7.98
CA PRO A 115 -1.86 7.62 -8.87
C PRO A 115 -1.22 6.33 -8.34
N GLY A 116 -1.17 5.31 -9.20
CA GLY A 116 -0.62 3.99 -8.84
C GLY A 116 -1.54 3.10 -8.04
N VAL A 117 -2.78 3.52 -7.76
CA VAL A 117 -3.80 2.73 -7.07
C VAL A 117 -4.87 2.31 -8.08
N GLY A 118 -4.87 1.03 -8.46
CA GLY A 118 -5.94 0.45 -9.28
C GLY A 118 -6.96 -0.31 -8.44
N ARG A 119 -7.98 -0.90 -9.09
CA ARG A 119 -9.06 -1.66 -8.44
C ARG A 119 -8.62 -2.80 -7.50
N LYS A 120 -7.43 -3.38 -7.71
CA LYS A 120 -6.86 -4.41 -6.82
C LYS A 120 -6.22 -3.80 -5.56
N THR A 121 -5.74 -2.57 -5.68
CA THR A 121 -5.05 -1.84 -4.62
C THR A 121 -6.03 -1.07 -3.73
N ALA A 122 -7.11 -0.57 -4.32
CA ALA A 122 -8.23 0.11 -3.67
C ALA A 122 -9.15 -0.86 -2.92
#